data_AF-A0A957ARR4-F1
#
_entry.id   AF-A0A957ARR4-F1
#
_cell.length_a   1.000
_cell.length_b   1.000
_cell.length_c   1.000
_cell.angle_alpha   90.00
_cell.angle_beta   90.00
_cell.angle_gamma   90.00
#
_symmetry.space_group_name_H-M   'P 1'
#
loop_
_entity.id
_entity.type
_entity.pdbx_description
1 polymer ?
#
loop_
_entity_poly.entity_id
_entity_poly.type
_entity_poly.pdbx_seq_one_letter_code
_entity_poly.pdbx_strand_id
1 'polypeptide(L)'
;ENMSQAPYAMYGGREGFRFGTNPKLEDTLFGALYDPLAKLAMAQTAEKVAKTRGISREAQDEYALRSHRLGAEAVKEGRFGEEIEPVRIETRRGELVIDTDDHIKPDTSAEALAKLRPAFGKDGTVTAGNASGIVDGAAAVIVTTAGVARELDVKPLARLVSWGIAGVSPDIMGIGPAPATRIALKRAGMTLANIGLFEINEAFAAQCLACARELDLDTDILNVNGGAISIGHPLGATGTRLVLTLLKEMQRRGVRYGSASMCIGGGMGAAGIFELIN
;
A
#
# COMPACT_ATOMS: atom_id res chain seq x y z
N GLU A 1 4.93 -1.82 -11.32
CA GLU A 1 6.17 -2.23 -10.64
C GLU A 1 6.35 -3.72 -10.84
N ASN A 2 7.55 -4.16 -11.21
CA ASN A 2 7.90 -5.58 -11.22
C ASN A 2 9.14 -5.75 -10.33
N MET A 3 8.89 -6.03 -9.05
CA MET A 3 9.90 -6.18 -8.02
C MET A 3 10.68 -7.48 -8.22
N SER A 4 10.04 -8.53 -8.78
CA SER A 4 10.71 -9.80 -9.12
C SER A 4 11.81 -9.63 -10.17
N GLN A 5 11.72 -8.61 -11.02
CA GLN A 5 12.72 -8.28 -12.06
C GLN A 5 13.70 -7.17 -11.66
N ALA A 6 13.75 -6.78 -10.38
CA ALA A 6 14.71 -5.79 -9.92
C ALA A 6 16.16 -6.25 -10.18
N PRO A 7 16.99 -5.47 -10.90
CA PRO A 7 18.34 -5.88 -11.24
C PRO A 7 19.29 -5.74 -10.05
N TYR A 8 20.46 -6.38 -10.17
CA TYR A 8 21.63 -6.01 -9.39
C TYR A 8 22.43 -4.94 -10.14
N ALA A 9 22.85 -3.91 -9.43
CA ALA A 9 23.71 -2.84 -9.95
C ALA A 9 25.15 -3.04 -9.51
N MET A 10 26.10 -2.58 -10.33
CA MET A 10 27.52 -2.57 -10.01
C MET A 10 28.07 -1.16 -10.22
N TYR A 11 27.96 -0.31 -9.20
CA TYR A 11 28.41 1.08 -9.27
C TYR A 11 29.93 1.17 -9.47
N GLY A 12 30.37 2.16 -10.27
CA GLY A 12 31.76 2.30 -10.70
C GLY A 12 32.15 1.44 -11.92
N GLY A 13 31.33 0.46 -12.32
CA GLY A 13 31.66 -0.44 -13.43
C GLY A 13 31.85 0.23 -14.80
N ARG A 14 31.28 1.43 -14.98
CA ARG A 14 31.48 2.24 -16.20
C ARG A 14 32.93 2.68 -16.39
N GLU A 15 33.63 2.97 -15.31
CA GLU A 15 35.02 3.46 -15.34
C GLU A 15 36.05 2.32 -15.26
N GLY A 16 35.58 1.10 -14.99
CA GLY A 16 36.41 -0.07 -14.71
C GLY A 16 36.86 -0.12 -13.26
N PHE A 17 37.29 -1.31 -12.83
CA PHE A 17 37.81 -1.56 -11.48
C PHE A 17 39.32 -1.77 -11.53
N ARG A 18 40.02 -1.36 -10.45
CA ARG A 18 41.44 -1.67 -10.29
C ARG A 18 41.63 -3.19 -10.23
N PHE A 19 42.71 -3.69 -10.84
CA PHE A 19 43.09 -5.09 -10.74
C PHE A 19 43.15 -5.56 -9.27
N GLY A 20 42.47 -6.66 -8.96
CA GLY A 20 42.37 -7.21 -7.60
C GLY A 20 41.21 -6.64 -6.75
N THR A 21 40.42 -5.70 -7.26
CA THR A 21 39.18 -5.27 -6.59
C THR A 21 38.07 -6.30 -6.81
N ASN A 22 37.36 -6.67 -5.75
CA ASN A 22 36.11 -7.43 -5.85
C ASN A 22 34.93 -6.43 -5.88
N PRO A 23 34.34 -6.13 -7.04
CA PRO A 23 33.27 -5.14 -7.13
C PRO A 23 32.01 -5.65 -6.42
N LYS A 24 31.36 -4.77 -5.67
CA LYS A 24 30.15 -5.09 -4.94
C LYS A 24 28.94 -5.06 -5.89
N LEU A 25 28.18 -6.15 -5.90
CA LEU A 25 26.84 -6.18 -6.49
C LEU A 25 25.85 -5.64 -5.47
N GLU A 26 25.05 -4.67 -5.88
CA GLU A 26 24.03 -4.04 -5.06
C GLU A 26 22.64 -4.41 -5.54
N ASP A 27 21.83 -4.96 -4.64
CA ASP A 27 20.43 -5.27 -4.89
C ASP A 27 19.61 -3.97 -4.95
N THR A 28 19.07 -3.66 -6.14
CA THR A 28 18.29 -2.42 -6.33
C THR A 28 16.92 -2.46 -5.65
N LEU A 29 16.35 -3.66 -5.45
CA LEU A 29 15.12 -3.82 -4.67
C LEU A 29 15.38 -3.51 -3.20
N PHE A 30 16.45 -4.08 -2.62
CA PHE A 30 16.83 -3.72 -1.26
C PHE A 30 17.14 -2.22 -1.13
N GLY A 31 17.78 -1.64 -2.14
CA GLY A 31 18.01 -0.19 -2.23
C GLY A 31 16.73 0.64 -2.15
N ALA A 32 15.65 0.21 -2.83
CA ALA A 32 14.34 0.87 -2.76
C ALA A 32 13.65 0.71 -1.39
N LEU A 33 14.03 -0.31 -0.61
CA LEU A 33 13.48 -0.62 0.71
C LEU A 33 14.39 -0.14 1.87
N TYR A 34 15.40 0.67 1.56
CA TYR A 34 16.34 1.22 2.53
C TYR A 34 16.37 2.74 2.46
N ASP A 35 16.23 3.38 3.62
CA ASP A 35 16.35 4.84 3.72
C ASP A 35 17.82 5.23 3.92
N PRO A 36 18.45 5.95 2.99
CA PRO A 36 19.85 6.34 3.12
C PRO A 36 20.08 7.47 4.14
N LEU A 37 19.04 8.25 4.47
CA LEU A 37 19.14 9.37 5.42
C LEU A 37 18.98 8.89 6.86
N ALA A 38 17.95 8.10 7.13
CA ALA A 38 17.72 7.46 8.42
C ALA A 38 18.67 6.28 8.67
N LYS A 39 19.26 5.71 7.61
CA LYS A 39 20.09 4.49 7.64
C LYS A 39 19.32 3.28 8.18
N LEU A 40 18.05 3.18 7.83
CA LEU A 40 17.12 2.15 8.28
C LEU A 40 16.43 1.50 7.09
N ALA A 41 16.28 0.18 7.12
CA ALA A 41 15.31 -0.49 6.24
C ALA A 41 13.89 -0.02 6.57
N MET A 42 12.98 -0.01 5.58
CA MET A 42 11.59 0.44 5.80
C MET A 42 10.93 -0.28 6.98
N ALA A 43 11.17 -1.57 7.14
CA ALA A 43 10.63 -2.35 8.25
C ALA A 43 11.23 -1.96 9.63
N GLN A 44 12.45 -1.43 9.69
CA GLN A 44 13.00 -0.85 10.93
C GLN A 44 12.33 0.50 11.27
N THR A 45 11.88 1.26 10.26
CA THR A 45 11.05 2.46 10.52
C THR A 45 9.70 2.06 11.10
N ALA A 46 9.12 0.94 10.65
CA ALA A 46 7.88 0.39 11.21
C ALA A 46 8.05 -0.07 12.67
N GLU A 47 9.17 -0.72 13.02
CA GLU A 47 9.51 -1.02 14.42
C GLU A 47 9.60 0.26 15.28
N LYS A 48 10.20 1.31 14.74
CA LYS A 48 10.28 2.60 15.43
C LYS A 48 8.90 3.23 15.64
N VAL A 49 8.04 3.17 14.63
CA VAL A 49 6.63 3.58 14.76
C VAL A 49 5.93 2.74 15.82
N ALA A 50 6.02 1.41 15.77
CA ALA A 50 5.40 0.52 16.75
C ALA A 50 5.81 0.88 18.18
N LYS A 51 7.11 1.04 18.42
CA LYS A 51 7.66 1.42 19.73
C LYS A 51 7.20 2.81 20.19
N THR A 52 7.33 3.83 19.35
CA THR A 52 7.01 5.23 19.72
C THR A 52 5.52 5.48 19.85
N ARG A 53 4.70 4.65 19.19
CA ARG A 53 3.25 4.72 19.20
C ARG A 53 2.62 3.64 20.08
N GLY A 54 3.39 2.77 20.73
CA GLY A 54 2.85 1.72 21.61
C GLY A 54 1.92 0.75 20.88
N ILE A 55 2.25 0.37 19.63
CA ILE A 55 1.54 -0.66 18.89
C ILE A 55 2.20 -2.00 19.21
N SER A 56 1.46 -2.91 19.85
CA SER A 56 2.01 -4.21 20.24
C SER A 56 2.17 -5.16 19.05
N ARG A 57 2.87 -6.27 19.28
CA ARG A 57 2.99 -7.36 18.29
C ARG A 57 1.64 -7.99 18.00
N GLU A 58 0.85 -8.22 19.06
CA GLU A 58 -0.46 -8.85 18.99
C GLU A 58 -1.44 -8.02 18.17
N ALA A 59 -1.45 -6.70 18.36
CA ALA A 59 -2.27 -5.79 17.57
C ALA A 59 -1.88 -5.80 16.08
N GLN A 60 -0.58 -5.91 15.77
CA GLN A 60 -0.11 -6.01 14.38
C GLN A 60 -0.55 -7.32 13.73
N ASP A 61 -0.43 -8.43 14.45
CA ASP A 61 -0.83 -9.75 13.95
C ASP A 61 -2.37 -9.85 13.81
N GLU A 62 -3.14 -9.29 14.74
CA GLU A 62 -4.59 -9.22 14.64
C GLU A 62 -5.04 -8.41 13.41
N TYR A 63 -4.39 -7.27 13.16
CA TYR A 63 -4.66 -6.46 11.99
C TYR A 63 -4.30 -7.18 10.68
N ALA A 64 -3.19 -7.91 10.67
CA ALA A 64 -2.80 -8.74 9.52
C ALA A 64 -3.78 -9.88 9.25
N LEU A 65 -4.24 -10.57 10.30
CA LEU A 65 -5.27 -11.59 10.19
C LEU A 65 -6.56 -11.01 9.61
N ARG A 66 -6.98 -9.82 10.08
CA ARG A 66 -8.11 -9.08 9.52
C ARG A 66 -7.90 -8.80 8.03
N SER A 67 -6.73 -8.31 7.63
CA SER A 67 -6.42 -7.99 6.23
C SER A 67 -6.51 -9.21 5.31
N HIS A 68 -5.97 -10.37 5.73
CA HIS A 68 -6.09 -11.62 4.97
C HIS A 68 -7.52 -12.16 4.92
N ARG A 69 -8.27 -12.08 6.03
CA ARG A 69 -9.68 -12.51 6.08
C ARG A 69 -10.54 -11.69 5.12
N LEU A 70 -10.42 -10.36 5.15
CA LEU A 70 -11.18 -9.46 4.28
C LEU A 70 -10.77 -9.61 2.81
N GLY A 71 -9.48 -9.79 2.53
CA GLY A 71 -9.00 -10.07 1.17
C GLY A 71 -9.57 -11.37 0.61
N ALA A 72 -9.57 -12.45 1.41
CA ALA A 72 -10.14 -13.73 1.01
C ALA A 72 -11.67 -13.65 0.79
N GLU A 73 -12.38 -12.89 1.63
CA GLU A 73 -13.81 -12.62 1.46
C GLU A 73 -14.09 -11.80 0.19
N ALA A 74 -13.27 -10.79 -0.09
CA ALA A 74 -13.38 -9.96 -1.28
C ALA A 74 -13.18 -10.77 -2.57
N VAL A 75 -12.20 -11.69 -2.59
CA VAL A 75 -12.02 -12.65 -3.70
C VAL A 75 -13.24 -13.54 -3.85
N LYS A 76 -13.71 -14.15 -2.74
CA LYS A 76 -14.86 -15.07 -2.76
C LYS A 76 -16.13 -14.42 -3.29
N GLU A 77 -16.33 -13.14 -2.99
CA GLU A 77 -17.47 -12.35 -3.47
C GLU A 77 -17.26 -11.75 -4.86
N GLY A 78 -16.10 -11.94 -5.47
CA GLY A 78 -15.78 -11.43 -6.80
C GLY A 78 -15.50 -9.92 -6.86
N ARG A 79 -15.28 -9.26 -5.71
CA ARG A 79 -15.07 -7.80 -5.63
C ARG A 79 -13.88 -7.35 -6.49
N PHE A 80 -12.76 -8.06 -6.39
CA PHE A 80 -11.55 -7.72 -7.17
C PHE A 80 -11.67 -8.03 -8.67
N GLY A 81 -12.60 -8.92 -9.06
CA GLY A 81 -12.86 -9.20 -10.48
C GLY A 81 -13.37 -7.99 -11.26
N GLU A 82 -13.88 -6.95 -10.57
CA GLU A 82 -14.31 -5.70 -11.20
C GLU A 82 -13.16 -4.72 -11.49
N GLU A 83 -11.98 -4.93 -10.90
CA GLU A 83 -10.82 -4.05 -11.02
C GLU A 83 -9.58 -4.71 -11.63
N ILE A 84 -9.53 -6.05 -11.71
CA ILE A 84 -8.44 -6.79 -12.32
C ILE A 84 -8.68 -7.00 -13.82
N GLU A 85 -7.74 -6.53 -14.64
CA GLU A 85 -7.64 -6.91 -16.06
C GLU A 85 -6.75 -8.15 -16.19
N PRO A 86 -7.23 -9.27 -16.77
CA PRO A 86 -6.44 -10.50 -16.91
C PRO A 86 -5.17 -10.31 -17.75
N VAL A 87 -4.03 -10.73 -17.21
CA VAL A 87 -2.76 -10.78 -17.95
C VAL A 87 -2.63 -12.14 -18.63
N ARG A 88 -2.59 -12.13 -19.97
CA ARG A 88 -2.44 -13.32 -20.82
C ARG A 88 -1.00 -13.43 -21.30
N ILE A 89 -0.37 -14.56 -21.03
CA ILE A 89 1.03 -14.84 -21.37
C ILE A 89 1.09 -16.06 -22.28
N GLU A 90 1.58 -15.86 -23.50
CA GLU A 90 1.86 -16.97 -24.40
C GLU A 90 3.09 -17.75 -23.93
N THR A 91 2.92 -19.03 -23.67
CA THR A 91 4.00 -19.95 -23.29
C THR A 91 4.14 -21.06 -24.32
N ARG A 92 5.28 -21.77 -24.31
CA ARG A 92 5.47 -22.98 -25.14
C ARG A 92 4.43 -24.07 -24.87
N ARG A 93 3.73 -24.05 -23.73
CA ARG A 93 2.73 -25.05 -23.32
C ARG A 93 1.28 -24.57 -23.51
N GLY A 94 1.08 -23.38 -24.07
CA GLY A 94 -0.23 -22.73 -24.23
C GLY A 94 -0.30 -21.37 -23.54
N GLU A 95 -1.50 -20.82 -23.43
CA GLU A 95 -1.78 -19.55 -22.77
C GLU A 95 -1.84 -19.74 -21.25
N LEU A 96 -1.10 -18.91 -20.51
CA LEU A 96 -1.24 -18.73 -19.07
C LEU A 96 -2.04 -17.45 -18.82
N VAL A 97 -3.12 -17.54 -18.06
CA VAL A 97 -3.93 -16.38 -17.66
C VAL A 97 -3.71 -16.12 -16.18
N ILE A 98 -3.39 -14.87 -15.84
CA ILE A 98 -3.25 -14.38 -14.47
C ILE A 98 -4.33 -13.33 -14.25
N ASP A 99 -5.34 -13.63 -13.43
CA ASP A 99 -6.53 -12.81 -13.21
C ASP A 99 -6.94 -12.68 -11.74
N THR A 100 -6.11 -13.19 -10.83
CA THR A 100 -6.41 -13.27 -9.39
C THR A 100 -5.15 -12.94 -8.59
N ASP A 101 -5.28 -12.14 -7.54
CA ASP A 101 -4.19 -11.87 -6.59
C ASP A 101 -3.75 -13.17 -5.88
N ASP A 102 -2.47 -13.50 -5.95
CA ASP A 102 -1.91 -14.75 -5.43
C ASP A 102 -1.19 -14.60 -4.07
N HIS A 103 -1.13 -13.37 -3.54
CA HIS A 103 -0.49 -13.08 -2.26
C HIS A 103 -1.36 -13.43 -1.05
N ILE A 104 -2.69 -13.43 -1.23
CA ILE A 104 -3.66 -13.66 -0.16
C ILE A 104 -3.46 -15.06 0.42
N LYS A 105 -3.49 -15.16 1.76
CA LYS A 105 -3.39 -16.40 2.53
C LYS A 105 -4.71 -16.66 3.27
N PRO A 106 -5.70 -17.33 2.64
CA PRO A 106 -7.02 -17.56 3.25
C PRO A 106 -6.96 -18.36 4.56
N ASP A 107 -5.98 -19.26 4.68
CA ASP A 107 -5.82 -20.14 5.85
C ASP A 107 -4.96 -19.52 6.97
N THR A 108 -4.74 -18.20 6.93
CA THR A 108 -3.99 -17.49 7.99
C THR A 108 -4.71 -17.62 9.33
N SER A 109 -3.95 -17.89 10.40
CA SER A 109 -4.47 -17.97 11.77
C SER A 109 -3.62 -17.14 12.73
N ALA A 110 -4.21 -16.78 13.88
CA ALA A 110 -3.50 -16.06 14.93
C ALA A 110 -2.28 -16.87 15.44
N GLU A 111 -2.41 -18.19 15.56
CA GLU A 111 -1.33 -19.08 15.99
C GLU A 111 -0.20 -19.15 14.96
N ALA A 112 -0.53 -19.12 13.66
CA ALA A 112 0.46 -19.12 12.59
C ALA A 112 1.25 -17.80 12.60
N LEU A 113 0.56 -16.66 12.72
CA LEU A 113 1.19 -15.34 12.80
C LEU A 113 2.07 -15.22 14.04
N ALA A 114 1.59 -15.62 15.22
CA ALA A 114 2.33 -15.54 16.48
C ALA A 114 3.66 -16.32 16.45
N LYS A 115 3.75 -17.41 15.67
CA LYS A 115 4.98 -18.22 15.51
C LYS A 115 6.03 -17.55 14.62
N LEU A 116 5.69 -16.52 13.86
CA LEU A 116 6.63 -15.86 12.97
C LEU A 116 7.69 -15.09 13.76
N ARG A 117 8.94 -15.28 13.33
CA ARG A 117 10.09 -14.58 13.88
C ARG A 117 10.09 -13.12 13.40
N PRO A 118 10.34 -12.15 14.28
CA PRO A 118 10.50 -10.76 13.86
C PRO A 118 11.68 -10.59 12.91
N ALA A 119 11.56 -9.66 11.98
CA ALA A 119 12.53 -9.42 10.92
C ALA A 119 13.86 -8.83 11.42
N PHE A 120 13.85 -8.12 12.58
CA PHE A 120 15.01 -7.38 13.08
C PHE A 120 15.44 -7.75 14.51
N GLY A 121 15.37 -9.03 14.86
CA GLY A 121 15.87 -9.56 16.13
C GLY A 121 14.77 -10.05 17.06
N LYS A 122 15.15 -10.50 18.26
CA LYS A 122 14.22 -11.20 19.18
C LYS A 122 13.16 -10.27 19.80
N ASP A 123 13.48 -9.00 19.95
CA ASP A 123 12.60 -8.00 20.58
C ASP A 123 11.78 -7.19 19.55
N GLY A 124 11.85 -7.58 18.27
CA GLY A 124 11.08 -6.94 17.21
C GLY A 124 9.61 -7.34 17.24
N THR A 125 8.77 -6.51 16.63
CA THR A 125 7.33 -6.72 16.48
C THR A 125 6.90 -6.91 15.03
N VAL A 126 7.72 -6.47 14.07
CA VAL A 126 7.44 -6.59 12.64
C VAL A 126 7.89 -7.95 12.13
N THR A 127 7.00 -8.68 11.48
CA THR A 127 7.24 -10.00 10.89
C THR A 127 6.83 -10.01 9.43
N ALA A 128 7.19 -11.08 8.71
CA ALA A 128 6.70 -11.30 7.35
C ALA A 128 5.16 -11.45 7.27
N GLY A 129 4.48 -11.78 8.38
CA GLY A 129 3.04 -11.94 8.40
C GLY A 129 2.27 -10.65 8.68
N ASN A 130 2.93 -9.60 9.19
CA ASN A 130 2.30 -8.31 9.49
C ASN A 130 2.93 -7.13 8.70
N ALA A 131 3.65 -7.48 7.63
CA ALA A 131 4.22 -6.58 6.63
C ALA A 131 3.67 -6.94 5.26
N SER A 132 3.61 -5.97 4.34
CA SER A 132 3.23 -6.24 2.96
C SER A 132 4.27 -7.09 2.23
N GLY A 133 3.80 -7.92 1.29
CA GLY A 133 4.66 -8.69 0.40
C GLY A 133 5.39 -7.85 -0.64
N ILE A 134 6.52 -8.40 -1.10
CA ILE A 134 7.17 -8.05 -2.36
C ILE A 134 6.35 -8.73 -3.47
N VAL A 135 5.69 -7.95 -4.31
CA VAL A 135 4.80 -8.46 -5.36
C VAL A 135 4.95 -7.63 -6.64
N ASP A 136 4.41 -8.14 -7.74
CA ASP A 136 4.40 -7.49 -9.04
C ASP A 136 3.00 -7.02 -9.39
N GLY A 137 2.88 -5.86 -10.02
CA GLY A 137 1.58 -5.35 -10.44
C GLY A 137 1.63 -4.00 -11.13
N ALA A 138 0.58 -3.70 -11.88
CA ALA A 138 0.36 -2.41 -12.52
C ALA A 138 -1.08 -1.96 -12.29
N ALA A 139 -1.29 -0.65 -12.15
CA ALA A 139 -2.61 -0.06 -12.04
C ALA A 139 -2.62 1.26 -12.82
N ALA A 140 -3.69 1.50 -13.57
CA ALA A 140 -3.85 2.67 -14.40
C ALA A 140 -5.27 3.22 -14.27
N VAL A 141 -5.41 4.53 -14.41
CA VAL A 141 -6.69 5.24 -14.46
C VAL A 141 -6.62 6.30 -15.55
N ILE A 142 -7.75 6.58 -16.19
CA ILE A 142 -7.88 7.71 -17.10
C ILE A 142 -8.31 8.93 -16.28
N VAL A 143 -7.49 9.98 -16.30
CA VAL A 143 -7.80 11.26 -15.65
C VAL A 143 -8.09 12.29 -16.72
N THR A 144 -9.21 13.00 -16.56
CA THR A 144 -9.62 14.04 -17.49
C THR A 144 -10.36 15.15 -16.75
N THR A 145 -10.69 16.22 -17.47
CA THR A 145 -11.54 17.30 -16.95
C THR A 145 -13.01 16.99 -17.22
N ALA A 146 -13.91 17.59 -16.44
CA ALA A 146 -15.35 17.44 -16.67
C ALA A 146 -15.80 17.96 -18.05
N GLY A 147 -15.08 18.93 -18.64
CA GLY A 147 -15.34 19.43 -19.98
C GLY A 147 -15.08 18.36 -21.04
N VAL A 148 -13.86 17.81 -21.04
CA VAL A 148 -13.46 16.75 -21.96
C VAL A 148 -14.30 15.48 -21.78
N ALA A 149 -14.65 15.12 -20.54
CA ALA A 149 -15.55 14.00 -20.28
C ALA A 149 -16.92 14.17 -20.96
N ARG A 150 -17.50 15.37 -20.93
CA ARG A 150 -18.77 15.69 -21.63
C ARG A 150 -18.60 15.70 -23.15
N GLU A 151 -17.51 16.25 -23.65
CA GLU A 151 -17.22 16.28 -25.11
C GLU A 151 -17.07 14.88 -25.70
N LEU A 152 -16.50 13.94 -24.94
CA LEU A 152 -16.29 12.56 -25.34
C LEU A 152 -17.43 11.61 -24.95
N ASP A 153 -18.52 12.11 -24.35
CA ASP A 153 -19.66 11.32 -23.84
C ASP A 153 -19.23 10.15 -22.94
N VAL A 154 -18.21 10.37 -22.09
CA VAL A 154 -17.75 9.38 -21.11
C VAL A 154 -18.24 9.72 -19.71
N LYS A 155 -18.85 8.74 -19.03
CA LYS A 155 -19.30 8.88 -17.64
C LYS A 155 -18.11 8.69 -16.69
N PRO A 156 -17.64 9.73 -15.98
CA PRO A 156 -16.56 9.57 -15.02
C PRO A 156 -17.05 8.78 -13.80
N LEU A 157 -16.20 7.94 -13.23
CA LEU A 157 -16.52 7.18 -12.01
C LEU A 157 -16.53 8.09 -10.76
N ALA A 158 -15.55 8.98 -10.66
CA ALA A 158 -15.36 9.82 -9.49
C ALA A 158 -14.61 11.11 -9.84
N ARG A 159 -14.63 12.05 -8.90
CA ARG A 159 -13.91 13.31 -8.94
C ARG A 159 -12.85 13.35 -7.84
N LEU A 160 -11.62 13.73 -8.19
CA LEU A 160 -10.62 14.13 -7.19
C LEU A 160 -11.02 15.49 -6.61
N VAL A 161 -11.43 15.52 -5.34
CA VAL A 161 -11.89 16.73 -4.65
C VAL A 161 -10.70 17.59 -4.23
N SER A 162 -9.72 16.95 -3.60
CA SER A 162 -8.50 17.58 -3.12
C SER A 162 -7.42 16.53 -2.92
N TRP A 163 -6.19 17.00 -2.69
CA TRP A 163 -5.05 16.14 -2.34
C TRP A 163 -4.15 16.86 -1.35
N GLY A 164 -3.36 16.07 -0.61
CA GLY A 164 -2.39 16.54 0.37
C GLY A 164 -1.11 15.73 0.31
N ILE A 165 0.02 16.41 0.54
CA ILE A 165 1.34 15.80 0.70
C ILE A 165 1.92 16.34 2.00
N ALA A 166 2.52 15.47 2.80
CA ALA A 166 3.16 15.83 4.06
C ALA A 166 4.58 15.24 4.13
N GLY A 167 5.52 16.02 4.66
CA GLY A 167 6.82 15.52 5.09
C GLY A 167 6.79 15.18 6.57
N VAL A 168 7.47 14.10 6.95
CA VAL A 168 7.69 13.64 8.32
C VAL A 168 9.15 13.22 8.46
N SER A 169 9.59 12.90 9.68
CA SER A 169 10.96 12.38 9.86
C SER A 169 11.11 11.03 9.11
N PRO A 170 12.20 10.82 8.34
CA PRO A 170 12.39 9.60 7.55
C PRO A 170 12.38 8.31 8.38
N ASP A 171 12.82 8.38 9.64
CA ASP A 171 12.86 7.24 10.56
C ASP A 171 11.49 6.79 11.08
N ILE A 172 10.44 7.58 10.85
CA ILE A 172 9.04 7.26 11.15
C ILE A 172 8.14 7.52 9.93
N MET A 173 8.68 7.35 8.71
CA MET A 173 7.98 7.65 7.45
C MET A 173 6.56 7.09 7.36
N GLY A 174 6.31 5.95 8.02
CA GLY A 174 5.00 5.30 8.10
C GLY A 174 3.88 6.18 8.64
N ILE A 175 4.16 7.24 9.40
CA ILE A 175 3.11 8.17 9.89
C ILE A 175 2.67 9.21 8.86
N GLY A 176 3.35 9.34 7.72
CA GLY A 176 3.04 10.32 6.67
C GLY A 176 1.58 10.38 6.18
N PRO A 177 0.82 9.27 6.10
CA PRO A 177 -0.59 9.28 5.71
C PRO A 177 -1.47 10.20 6.56
N ALA A 178 -1.28 10.22 7.88
CA ALA A 178 -2.13 10.99 8.79
C ALA A 178 -2.09 12.51 8.54
N PRO A 179 -0.91 13.19 8.55
CA PRO A 179 -0.85 14.60 8.22
C PRO A 179 -1.23 14.87 6.75
N ALA A 180 -0.92 13.98 5.81
CA ALA A 180 -1.33 14.16 4.41
C ALA A 180 -2.86 14.16 4.25
N THR A 181 -3.56 13.25 4.93
CA THR A 181 -5.03 13.19 4.97
C THR A 181 -5.62 14.45 5.58
N ARG A 182 -5.06 14.96 6.70
CA ARG A 182 -5.50 16.23 7.31
C ARG A 182 -5.36 17.42 6.35
N ILE A 183 -4.27 17.49 5.58
CA ILE A 183 -4.06 18.52 4.57
C ILE A 183 -5.11 18.42 3.45
N ALA A 184 -5.36 17.20 2.95
CA ALA A 184 -6.33 16.96 1.89
C ALA A 184 -7.74 17.37 2.34
N LEU A 185 -8.16 16.95 3.55
CA LEU A 185 -9.45 17.33 4.14
C LEU A 185 -9.59 18.84 4.31
N LYS A 186 -8.57 19.50 4.87
CA LYS A 186 -8.57 20.97 5.03
C LYS A 186 -8.75 21.69 3.68
N ARG A 187 -8.06 21.22 2.63
CA ARG A 187 -8.18 21.79 1.28
C ARG A 187 -9.57 21.54 0.65
N ALA A 188 -10.22 20.43 0.99
CA ALA A 188 -11.58 20.16 0.57
C ALA A 188 -12.65 20.89 1.39
N GLY A 189 -12.28 21.54 2.51
CA GLY A 189 -13.25 22.07 3.47
C GLY A 189 -14.07 20.98 4.16
N MET A 190 -13.49 19.78 4.31
CA MET A 190 -14.14 18.60 4.86
C MET A 190 -13.50 18.19 6.18
N THR A 191 -14.22 17.37 6.95
CA THR A 191 -13.74 16.70 8.16
C THR A 191 -13.74 15.19 7.97
N LEU A 192 -13.12 14.45 8.89
CA LEU A 192 -13.09 12.99 8.87
C LEU A 192 -14.51 12.39 8.83
N ALA A 193 -15.47 13.02 9.51
CA ALA A 193 -16.88 12.60 9.54
C ALA A 193 -17.58 12.67 8.17
N ASN A 194 -16.99 13.36 7.19
CA ASN A 194 -17.53 13.38 5.83
C ASN A 194 -17.09 12.18 4.98
N ILE A 195 -16.05 11.44 5.41
CA ILE A 195 -15.46 10.35 4.65
C ILE A 195 -16.06 9.02 5.11
N GLY A 196 -16.64 8.27 4.19
CA GLY A 196 -17.28 6.99 4.51
C GLY A 196 -16.37 5.77 4.34
N LEU A 197 -15.27 5.89 3.59
CA LEU A 197 -14.29 4.83 3.39
C LEU A 197 -12.86 5.39 3.31
N PHE A 198 -11.93 4.64 3.89
CA PHE A 198 -10.50 4.92 3.87
C PHE A 198 -9.74 3.72 3.30
N GLU A 199 -8.86 3.99 2.35
CA GLU A 199 -7.79 3.10 1.92
C GLU A 199 -6.46 3.70 2.38
N ILE A 200 -5.86 3.14 3.44
CA ILE A 200 -4.51 3.51 3.89
C ILE A 200 -3.59 2.34 3.59
N ASN A 201 -2.55 2.57 2.78
CA ASN A 201 -1.65 1.50 2.39
C ASN A 201 -1.05 0.75 3.59
N GLU A 202 -1.14 -0.57 3.57
CA GLU A 202 -0.65 -1.43 4.64
C GLU A 202 0.79 -1.90 4.39
N ALA A 203 1.74 -0.98 4.20
CA ALA A 203 3.15 -1.36 4.06
C ALA A 203 3.61 -2.20 5.27
N PHE A 204 3.16 -1.79 6.46
CA PHE A 204 3.29 -2.53 7.72
C PHE A 204 2.04 -2.32 8.58
N ALA A 205 1.65 -3.31 9.38
CA ALA A 205 0.52 -3.18 10.31
C ALA A 205 0.76 -2.04 11.32
N ALA A 206 1.98 -1.91 11.85
CA ALA A 206 2.36 -0.89 12.82
C ALA A 206 2.01 0.54 12.37
N GLN A 207 2.35 0.89 11.13
CA GLN A 207 2.11 2.23 10.62
C GLN A 207 0.64 2.47 10.27
N CYS A 208 -0.08 1.45 9.81
CA CYS A 208 -1.48 1.58 9.47
C CYS A 208 -2.31 1.82 10.74
N LEU A 209 -2.07 1.03 11.79
CA LEU A 209 -2.67 1.20 13.12
C LEU A 209 -2.31 2.55 13.75
N ALA A 210 -1.05 2.98 13.62
CA ALA A 210 -0.64 4.29 14.11
C ALA A 210 -1.39 5.44 13.40
N CYS A 211 -1.53 5.37 12.08
CA CYS A 211 -2.27 6.37 11.31
C CYS A 211 -3.76 6.34 11.62
N ALA A 212 -4.37 5.15 11.71
CA ALA A 212 -5.77 4.98 12.07
C ALA A 212 -6.07 5.61 13.43
N ARG A 213 -5.24 5.33 14.44
CA ARG A 213 -5.40 5.92 15.77
C ARG A 213 -5.15 7.43 15.79
N GLU A 214 -4.17 7.93 15.04
CA GLU A 214 -3.91 9.36 14.94
C GLU A 214 -5.07 10.12 14.28
N LEU A 215 -5.72 9.49 13.30
CA LEU A 215 -6.88 10.02 12.60
C LEU A 215 -8.21 9.66 13.27
N ASP A 216 -8.20 8.95 14.41
CA ASP A 216 -9.41 8.49 15.11
C ASP A 216 -10.37 7.72 14.19
N LEU A 217 -9.83 6.82 13.37
CA LEU A 217 -10.59 6.03 12.41
C LEU A 217 -11.12 4.75 13.04
N ASP A 218 -12.37 4.44 12.71
CA ASP A 218 -12.92 3.10 12.90
C ASP A 218 -12.31 2.15 11.85
N THR A 219 -11.94 0.95 12.28
CA THR A 219 -11.48 -0.10 11.38
C THR A 219 -12.57 -0.56 10.41
N ASP A 220 -13.84 -0.40 10.72
CA ASP A 220 -14.95 -0.85 9.86
C ASP A 220 -15.10 -0.07 8.55
N ILE A 221 -14.45 1.10 8.47
CA ILE A 221 -14.37 1.93 7.27
C ILE A 221 -12.96 1.98 6.66
N LEU A 222 -11.99 1.25 7.24
CA LEU A 222 -10.59 1.23 6.81
C LEU A 222 -10.23 -0.10 6.14
N ASN A 223 -9.74 -0.06 4.90
CA ASN A 223 -9.26 -1.22 4.14
C ASN A 223 -10.25 -2.38 4.20
N VAL A 224 -11.49 -2.12 3.80
CA VAL A 224 -12.64 -3.01 4.06
C VAL A 224 -12.67 -4.24 3.15
N ASN A 225 -11.80 -4.27 2.13
CA ASN A 225 -11.55 -5.40 1.25
C ASN A 225 -10.21 -6.08 1.55
N GLY A 226 -9.58 -5.77 2.69
CA GLY A 226 -8.17 -6.07 2.94
C GLY A 226 -7.26 -5.02 2.30
N GLY A 227 -5.96 -5.11 2.56
CA GLY A 227 -4.99 -4.17 2.04
C GLY A 227 -3.65 -4.84 1.73
N ALA A 228 -2.60 -4.04 1.63
CA ALA A 228 -1.31 -4.50 1.11
C ALA A 228 -0.63 -5.62 1.93
N ILE A 229 -1.03 -5.89 3.18
CA ILE A 229 -0.59 -7.09 3.90
C ILE A 229 -1.12 -8.35 3.21
N SER A 230 -2.37 -8.34 2.74
CA SER A 230 -2.98 -9.50 2.09
C SER A 230 -2.79 -9.54 0.58
N ILE A 231 -2.87 -8.40 -0.11
CA ILE A 231 -2.79 -8.34 -1.58
C ILE A 231 -1.39 -7.95 -2.09
N GLY A 232 -0.49 -7.52 -1.21
CA GLY A 232 0.87 -7.11 -1.53
C GLY A 232 1.03 -5.62 -1.89
N HIS A 233 2.30 -5.19 -2.00
CA HIS A 233 2.69 -3.80 -2.21
C HIS A 233 3.63 -3.60 -3.41
N PRO A 234 3.13 -3.60 -4.66
CA PRO A 234 3.93 -3.23 -5.82
C PRO A 234 4.21 -1.71 -5.76
N LEU A 235 5.41 -1.31 -5.31
CA LEU A 235 5.72 0.05 -4.85
C LEU A 235 5.14 1.16 -5.75
N GLY A 236 5.55 1.21 -7.02
CA GLY A 236 5.12 2.26 -7.96
C GLY A 236 3.66 2.18 -8.41
N ALA A 237 2.98 1.03 -8.25
CA ALA A 237 1.59 0.85 -8.67
C ALA A 237 0.57 1.05 -7.54
N THR A 238 1.03 0.96 -6.30
CA THR A 238 0.18 0.91 -5.10
C THR A 238 -0.71 2.14 -4.95
N GLY A 239 -0.20 3.34 -5.22
CA GLY A 239 -1.00 4.56 -5.11
C GLY A 239 -2.24 4.52 -5.99
N THR A 240 -2.09 4.16 -7.26
CA THR A 240 -3.21 4.03 -8.20
C THR A 240 -4.13 2.87 -7.83
N ARG A 241 -3.56 1.74 -7.38
CA ARG A 241 -4.32 0.56 -6.95
C ARG A 241 -5.21 0.87 -5.74
N LEU A 242 -4.73 1.62 -4.74
CA LEU A 242 -5.56 2.10 -3.60
C LEU A 242 -6.76 2.91 -4.08
N VAL A 243 -6.52 3.83 -5.03
CA VAL A 243 -7.60 4.67 -5.58
C VAL A 243 -8.63 3.79 -6.29
N LEU A 244 -8.18 2.84 -7.12
CA LEU A 244 -9.10 1.96 -7.84
C LEU A 244 -9.97 1.13 -6.88
N THR A 245 -9.36 0.45 -5.91
CA THR A 245 -10.06 -0.34 -4.89
C THR A 245 -11.04 0.51 -4.09
N LEU A 246 -10.62 1.72 -3.67
CA LEU A 246 -11.49 2.67 -2.97
C LEU A 246 -12.72 3.03 -3.81
N LEU A 247 -12.54 3.42 -5.06
CA LEU A 247 -13.62 3.89 -5.91
C LEU A 247 -14.64 2.79 -6.23
N LYS A 248 -14.16 1.55 -6.45
CA LYS A 248 -15.02 0.39 -6.67
C LYS A 248 -15.85 0.06 -5.43
N GLU A 249 -15.23 0.06 -4.25
CA GLU A 249 -15.97 -0.19 -3.01
C GLU A 249 -16.93 0.95 -2.66
N MET A 250 -16.56 2.21 -2.93
CA MET A 250 -17.46 3.36 -2.82
C MET A 250 -18.70 3.19 -3.70
N GLN A 251 -18.52 2.79 -4.96
CA GLN A 251 -19.61 2.51 -5.88
C GLN A 251 -20.51 1.38 -5.36
N ARG A 252 -19.90 0.28 -4.92
CA ARG A 252 -20.61 -0.89 -4.39
C ARG A 252 -21.45 -0.57 -3.15
N ARG A 253 -20.94 0.26 -2.23
CA ARG A 253 -21.65 0.65 -1.00
C ARG A 253 -22.52 1.90 -1.13
N GLY A 254 -22.49 2.59 -2.27
CA GLY A 254 -23.14 3.90 -2.42
C GLY A 254 -22.54 4.98 -1.51
N VAL A 255 -21.25 4.89 -1.20
CA VAL A 255 -20.53 5.87 -0.36
C VAL A 255 -20.07 7.03 -1.22
N ARG A 256 -20.53 8.24 -0.88
CA ARG A 256 -20.24 9.44 -1.68
C ARG A 256 -18.78 9.89 -1.60
N TYR A 257 -18.15 9.86 -0.43
CA TYR A 257 -16.79 10.37 -0.24
C TYR A 257 -15.86 9.34 0.38
N GLY A 258 -14.65 9.24 -0.18
CA GLY A 258 -13.61 8.33 0.28
C GLY A 258 -12.23 8.99 0.28
N SER A 259 -11.28 8.40 1.00
CA SER A 259 -9.89 8.85 1.07
C SER A 259 -8.93 7.71 0.78
N ALA A 260 -8.00 7.91 -0.16
CA ALA A 260 -6.86 7.02 -0.38
C ALA A 260 -5.58 7.69 0.12
N SER A 261 -4.76 6.99 0.88
CA SER A 261 -3.55 7.55 1.51
C SER A 261 -2.42 6.51 1.62
N MET A 262 -1.17 6.97 1.52
CA MET A 262 0.00 6.09 1.63
C MET A 262 1.22 6.79 2.21
N CYS A 263 2.04 6.01 2.92
CA CYS A 263 3.37 6.43 3.35
C CYS A 263 4.36 6.28 2.18
N ILE A 264 5.48 6.98 2.26
CA ILE A 264 6.51 7.00 1.23
C ILE A 264 7.87 7.02 1.94
N GLY A 265 8.78 6.14 1.53
CA GLY A 265 10.17 6.12 1.99
C GLY A 265 10.84 7.49 1.81
N GLY A 266 11.80 7.83 2.68
CA GLY A 266 12.34 9.20 2.75
C GLY A 266 11.54 10.15 3.63
N GLY A 267 10.46 9.70 4.26
CA GLY A 267 9.70 10.52 5.22
C GLY A 267 8.62 11.37 4.57
N MET A 268 7.80 10.80 3.70
CA MET A 268 6.66 11.50 3.10
C MET A 268 5.36 10.71 3.23
N GLY A 269 4.24 11.39 3.02
CA GLY A 269 2.94 10.76 2.82
C GLY A 269 2.11 11.56 1.83
N ALA A 270 1.18 10.89 1.17
CA ALA A 270 0.25 11.49 0.22
C ALA A 270 -1.17 10.99 0.48
N ALA A 271 -2.16 11.85 0.29
CA ALA A 271 -3.57 11.51 0.39
C ALA A 271 -4.40 12.22 -0.69
N GLY A 272 -5.45 11.56 -1.17
CA GLY A 272 -6.47 12.12 -2.06
C GLY A 272 -7.87 11.92 -1.50
N ILE A 273 -8.72 12.95 -1.62
CA ILE A 273 -10.14 12.88 -1.28
C ILE A 273 -10.93 12.75 -2.58
N PHE A 274 -11.79 11.75 -2.66
CA PHE A 274 -12.57 11.42 -3.85
C PHE A 274 -14.06 11.52 -3.58
N GLU A 275 -14.80 11.97 -4.58
CA GLU A 275 -16.26 12.01 -4.60
C GLU A 275 -16.78 11.11 -5.72
N LEU A 276 -17.65 10.15 -5.40
CA LEU A 276 -18.34 9.31 -6.38
C LEU A 276 -19.28 10.17 -7.23
N ILE A 277 -19.24 10.00 -8.56
CA ILE A 277 -20.15 10.66 -9.49
C ILE A 277 -21.30 9.69 -9.79
N ASN A 278 -22.50 10.05 -9.32
CA ASN A 278 -23.73 9.30 -9.59
C ASN A 278 -24.28 9.56 -10.98
#